data_AF-A0A0A2TBV1-F1
#
_entry.id   AF-A0A0A2TBV1-F1
#
_cell.length_a   1.000
_cell.length_b   1.000
_cell.length_c   1.000
_cell.angle_alpha   90.00
_cell.angle_beta   90.00
_cell.angle_gamma   90.00
#
_symmetry.space_group_name_H-M   'P 1'
#
loop_
_entity.id
_entity.type
_entity.pdbx_description
1 polymer ?
#
loop_
_entity_poly.entity_id
_entity_poly.type
_entity_poly.pdbx_seq_one_letter_code
_entity_poly.pdbx_strand_id
1 'polypeptide(L)'
;MSSKLENQIWTIKQELNQLKDRFLASDKRADKKDRALFEQVKEETSPLFTLIQEWYDEAEQYVKMNPGSKVFPLQLENTKDNFELLVLHSYYIDVPKKRYMELYNSVHYVLDQLLDNFR
;
A
#
# COMPACT_ATOMS: atom_id res chain seq x y z
N MET A 1 16.54 -7.68 -12.67
CA MET A 1 15.13 -7.30 -12.44
C MET A 1 14.64 -7.73 -11.05
N SER A 2 14.91 -8.97 -10.61
CA SER A 2 14.54 -9.47 -9.26
C SER A 2 14.82 -8.53 -8.08
N SER A 3 15.98 -7.86 -8.06
CA SER A 3 16.35 -6.99 -6.93
C SER A 3 15.55 -5.69 -6.83
N LYS A 4 15.01 -5.17 -7.94
CA LYS A 4 14.25 -3.90 -7.91
C LYS A 4 12.89 -4.12 -7.23
N LEU A 5 12.14 -5.12 -7.70
CA LEU A 5 10.82 -5.44 -7.17
C LEU A 5 10.90 -5.89 -5.71
N GLU A 6 11.88 -6.72 -5.36
CA GLU A 6 12.12 -7.12 -3.96
C GLU A 6 12.38 -5.91 -3.06
N ASN A 7 13.26 -4.98 -3.49
CA ASN A 7 13.53 -3.75 -2.74
C ASN A 7 12.28 -2.87 -2.63
N GLN A 8 11.49 -2.71 -3.71
CA GLN A 8 10.22 -1.98 -3.67
C GLN A 8 9.25 -2.58 -2.65
N ILE A 9 9.12 -3.91 -2.60
CA ILE A 9 8.26 -4.58 -1.62
C ILE A 9 8.72 -4.27 -0.19
N TRP A 10 10.02 -4.32 0.09
CA TRP A 10 10.54 -3.97 1.41
C TRP A 10 10.28 -2.51 1.78
N THR A 11 10.51 -1.58 0.85
CA THR A 11 10.18 -0.15 1.05
C THR A 11 8.70 0.03 1.36
N ILE A 12 7.83 -0.60 0.57
CA ILE A 12 6.38 -0.55 0.77
C ILE A 12 5.97 -1.08 2.15
N LYS A 13 6.56 -2.20 2.60
CA LYS A 13 6.29 -2.73 3.95
C LYS A 13 6.69 -1.74 5.05
N GLN A 14 7.75 -0.95 4.85
CA GLN A 14 8.12 0.12 5.78
C GLN A 14 7.10 1.27 5.76
N GLU A 15 6.69 1.72 4.58
CA GLU A 15 5.66 2.77 4.43
C GLU A 15 4.32 2.35 5.06
N LEU A 16 3.90 1.10 4.86
CA LEU A 16 2.70 0.53 5.49
C LEU A 16 2.77 0.57 7.03
N ASN A 17 3.96 0.34 7.61
CA ASN A 17 4.15 0.46 9.06
C ASN A 17 3.99 1.91 9.52
N GLN A 18 4.60 2.87 8.81
CA GLN A 18 4.48 4.28 9.15
C GLN A 18 3.03 4.77 9.06
N LEU A 19 2.30 4.35 8.02
CA LEU A 19 0.87 4.64 7.85
C LEU A 19 0.04 4.06 9.00
N LYS A 20 0.27 2.79 9.35
CA LYS A 20 -0.39 2.15 10.50
C LYS A 20 -0.10 2.91 11.80
N ASP A 21 1.15 3.30 12.04
CA ASP A 21 1.52 4.03 13.25
C ASP A 21 0.83 5.41 13.30
N ARG A 22 0.80 6.13 12.17
CA ARG A 22 0.02 7.38 12.02
C ARG A 22 -1.46 7.17 12.32
N PHE A 23 -2.07 6.14 11.74
CA PHE A 23 -3.48 5.81 11.94
C PHE A 23 -3.79 5.50 13.42
N LEU A 24 -2.94 4.72 14.09
CA LEU A 24 -3.13 4.32 15.48
C LEU A 24 -2.82 5.42 16.50
N ALA A 25 -1.94 6.37 16.17
CA ALA A 25 -1.62 7.51 17.01
C ALA A 25 -2.65 8.65 16.91
N SER A 26 -3.52 8.62 15.89
CA SER A 26 -4.47 9.69 15.61
C SER A 26 -5.86 9.36 16.16
N ASP A 27 -6.30 10.11 17.18
CA ASP A 27 -7.64 9.95 17.76
C ASP A 27 -8.73 10.84 17.12
N LYS A 28 -8.33 11.80 16.27
CA LYS A 28 -9.26 12.76 15.66
C LYS A 28 -9.51 12.47 14.18
N ARG A 29 -10.78 12.39 13.82
CA ARG A 29 -11.24 12.39 12.43
C ARG A 29 -10.95 13.75 11.81
N ALA A 30 -10.30 13.76 10.66
CA ALA A 30 -9.99 14.99 9.95
C ALA A 30 -11.22 15.48 9.16
N ASP A 31 -11.38 16.81 9.02
CA ASP A 31 -12.46 17.37 8.21
C ASP A 31 -12.09 17.26 6.72
N LYS A 32 -12.84 16.45 5.98
CA LYS A 32 -12.63 16.24 4.54
C LYS A 32 -12.86 17.49 3.69
N LYS A 33 -13.48 18.53 4.24
CA LYS A 33 -13.69 19.82 3.55
C LYS A 33 -12.57 20.82 3.80
N ASP A 34 -11.60 20.49 4.66
CA ASP A 34 -10.45 21.35 4.90
C ASP A 34 -9.52 21.30 3.69
N ARG A 35 -9.47 22.42 2.96
CA ARG A 35 -8.62 22.59 1.78
C ARG A 35 -7.14 22.56 2.13
N ALA A 36 -6.74 23.13 3.27
CA ALA A 36 -5.34 23.15 3.68
C ALA A 36 -4.86 21.74 4.00
N LEU A 37 -5.69 20.97 4.71
CA LEU A 37 -5.45 19.54 4.94
C LEU A 37 -5.36 18.77 3.62
N PHE A 38 -6.29 18.99 2.69
CA PHE A 38 -6.28 18.30 1.40
C PHE A 38 -4.96 18.52 0.63
N GLU A 39 -4.50 19.77 0.51
CA GLU A 39 -3.24 20.07 -0.18
C GLU A 39 -2.04 19.46 0.56
N GLN A 40 -2.02 19.52 1.90
CA GLN A 40 -0.98 18.88 2.71
C GLN A 40 -0.95 17.35 2.48
N VAL A 41 -2.09 16.69 2.60
CA VAL A 41 -2.20 15.23 2.39
C VAL A 41 -1.74 14.88 0.99
N LYS A 42 -2.16 15.64 -0.02
CA LYS A 42 -1.74 15.42 -1.41
C LYS A 42 -0.23 15.57 -1.56
N GLU A 43 0.39 16.59 -1.00
CA GLU A 43 1.84 16.80 -1.08
C GLU A 43 2.61 15.67 -0.38
N GLU A 44 2.23 15.32 0.85
CA GLU A 44 2.87 14.26 1.63
C GLU A 44 2.71 12.86 0.99
N THR A 45 1.55 12.59 0.36
CA THR A 45 1.24 11.25 -0.15
C THR A 45 1.57 11.04 -1.62
N SER A 46 1.79 12.10 -2.40
CA SER A 46 2.12 11.98 -3.83
C SER A 46 3.29 11.01 -4.11
N PRO A 47 4.41 11.03 -3.34
CA PRO A 47 5.50 10.07 -3.53
C PRO A 47 5.08 8.61 -3.27
N LEU A 48 4.18 8.38 -2.31
CA LEU A 48 3.66 7.03 -2.03
C LEU A 48 2.79 6.53 -3.17
N PHE A 49 1.92 7.36 -3.74
CA PHE A 49 1.12 6.96 -4.92
C PHE A 49 2.01 6.62 -6.13
N THR A 50 3.11 7.35 -6.33
CA THR A 50 4.12 7.00 -7.34
C THR A 50 4.75 5.64 -7.05
N LEU A 51 5.20 5.40 -5.81
CA LEU A 51 5.78 4.11 -5.40
C LEU A 51 4.80 2.95 -5.58
N ILE A 52 3.52 3.15 -5.25
CA ILE A 52 2.45 2.16 -5.41
C ILE A 52 2.29 1.78 -6.87
N GLN A 53 2.22 2.78 -7.76
CA GLN A 53 2.07 2.55 -9.20
C GLN A 53 3.31 1.85 -9.78
N GLU A 54 4.52 2.31 -9.42
CA GLU A 54 5.76 1.68 -9.88
C GLU A 54 5.90 0.23 -9.42
N TRP A 55 5.51 -0.08 -8.19
CA TRP A 55 5.47 -1.46 -7.70
C TRP A 55 4.44 -2.29 -8.46
N TYR A 56 3.24 -1.75 -8.70
CA TYR A 56 2.19 -2.46 -9.42
C TYR A 56 2.65 -2.84 -10.82
N ASP A 57 3.24 -1.92 -11.56
CA ASP A 57 3.71 -2.16 -12.94
C ASP A 57 4.81 -3.23 -12.98
N GLU A 58 5.77 -3.17 -12.06
CA GLU A 58 6.85 -4.16 -11.93
C GLU A 58 6.33 -5.54 -11.48
N ALA A 59 5.40 -5.57 -10.53
CA ALA A 59 4.78 -6.81 -10.04
C ALA A 59 3.92 -7.48 -11.12
N GLU A 60 3.18 -6.69 -11.89
CA GLU A 60 2.36 -7.19 -12.99
C GLU A 60 3.23 -7.80 -14.09
N GLN A 61 4.31 -7.11 -14.46
CA GLN A 61 5.30 -7.63 -15.40
C GLN A 61 5.94 -8.93 -14.88
N TYR A 62 6.32 -8.96 -13.60
CA TYR A 62 6.92 -10.14 -12.97
C TYR A 62 5.98 -11.35 -13.00
N VAL A 63 4.72 -11.19 -12.59
CA VAL A 63 3.74 -12.28 -12.57
C VAL A 63 3.45 -12.81 -13.98
N LYS A 64 3.36 -11.92 -14.98
CA LYS A 64 3.20 -12.32 -16.40
C LYS A 64 4.38 -13.15 -16.90
N MET A 65 5.60 -12.82 -16.46
CA MET A 65 6.83 -13.53 -16.84
C MET A 65 7.11 -14.78 -16.01
N ASN A 66 6.42 -14.96 -14.88
CA ASN A 66 6.59 -16.10 -13.98
C ASN A 66 5.28 -16.89 -13.79
N PRO A 67 4.96 -17.85 -14.67
CA PRO A 67 3.74 -18.65 -14.61
C PRO A 67 3.60 -19.50 -13.33
N GLY A 68 4.70 -19.73 -12.59
CA GLY A 68 4.70 -20.43 -11.30
C GLY A 68 4.33 -19.54 -10.11
N SER A 69 4.11 -18.24 -10.32
CA SER A 69 3.68 -17.31 -9.28
C SER A 69 2.34 -17.73 -8.68
N LYS A 70 2.27 -17.73 -7.35
CA LYS A 70 1.02 -17.96 -6.60
C LYS A 70 0.12 -16.71 -6.54
N VAL A 71 0.63 -15.58 -7.01
CA VAL A 71 -0.08 -14.29 -7.04
C VAL A 71 -0.58 -14.04 -8.45
N PHE A 72 -1.88 -13.76 -8.57
CA PHE A 72 -2.57 -13.49 -9.84
C PHE A 72 -2.81 -11.98 -10.05
N PRO A 73 -3.01 -11.50 -11.30
CA PRO A 73 -3.18 -10.08 -11.61
C PRO A 73 -4.25 -9.36 -10.77
N LEU A 74 -5.41 -10.00 -10.56
CA LEU A 74 -6.48 -9.41 -9.74
C LEU A 74 -6.06 -9.20 -8.28
N GLN A 75 -5.15 -10.02 -7.74
CA GLN A 75 -4.62 -9.80 -6.39
C GLN A 75 -3.70 -8.59 -6.35
N LEU A 76 -2.94 -8.31 -7.42
CA LEU A 76 -2.09 -7.12 -7.52
C LEU A 76 -2.93 -5.85 -7.58
N GLU A 77 -3.98 -5.83 -8.40
CA GLU A 77 -4.91 -4.70 -8.53
C GLU A 77 -5.60 -4.39 -7.20
N ASN A 78 -6.18 -5.41 -6.55
CA ASN A 78 -6.78 -5.25 -5.23
C ASN A 78 -5.77 -4.79 -4.16
N THR A 79 -4.52 -5.23 -4.26
CA THR A 79 -3.46 -4.82 -3.31
C THR A 79 -3.08 -3.36 -3.51
N LYS A 80 -2.98 -2.91 -4.76
CA LYS A 80 -2.78 -1.50 -5.12
C LYS A 80 -3.89 -0.64 -4.53
N ASP A 81 -5.14 -0.96 -4.82
CA ASP A 81 -6.31 -0.21 -4.34
C ASP A 81 -6.38 -0.18 -2.81
N ASN A 82 -6.15 -1.32 -2.15
CA ASN A 82 -6.14 -1.40 -0.69
C ASN A 82 -5.01 -0.55 -0.09
N PHE A 83 -3.85 -0.47 -0.73
CA PHE A 83 -2.75 0.34 -0.25
C PHE A 83 -3.06 1.83 -0.42
N GLU A 84 -3.63 2.26 -1.55
CA GLU A 84 -4.11 3.63 -1.74
C GLU A 84 -5.16 4.02 -0.69
N LEU A 85 -6.07 3.11 -0.34
CA LEU A 85 -7.01 3.31 0.76
C LEU A 85 -6.30 3.43 2.12
N LEU A 86 -5.32 2.59 2.42
CA LEU A 86 -4.54 2.68 3.66
C LEU A 86 -3.83 4.03 3.78
N VAL A 87 -3.29 4.55 2.68
CA VAL A 87 -2.72 5.90 2.63
C VAL A 87 -3.77 6.90 3.10
N LEU A 88 -4.91 6.99 2.42
CA LEU A 88 -5.94 7.98 2.75
C LEU A 88 -6.51 7.80 4.16
N HIS A 89 -6.82 6.57 4.57
CA HIS A 89 -7.37 6.28 5.88
C HIS A 89 -6.41 6.66 7.02
N SER A 90 -5.10 6.64 6.78
CA SER A 90 -4.10 7.06 7.78
C SER A 90 -4.07 8.57 8.02
N TYR A 91 -4.56 9.38 7.07
CA TYR A 91 -4.66 10.83 7.22
C TYR A 91 -6.05 11.28 7.68
N TYR A 92 -7.11 10.66 7.16
CA TYR A 92 -8.48 11.10 7.44
C TYR A 92 -9.14 10.38 8.63
N ILE A 93 -8.63 9.21 9.03
CA ILE A 93 -9.13 8.40 10.15
C ILE A 93 -10.64 8.15 10.04
N ASP A 94 -11.10 7.83 8.85
CA ASP A 94 -12.52 7.76 8.48
C ASP A 94 -13.10 6.34 8.45
N VAL A 95 -12.32 5.35 8.87
CA VAL A 95 -12.74 3.94 8.98
C VAL A 95 -12.47 3.37 10.38
N PRO A 96 -13.22 2.36 10.83
CA PRO A 96 -12.93 1.66 12.07
C PRO A 96 -11.56 0.96 12.03
N LYS A 97 -10.87 0.90 13.17
CA LYS A 97 -9.57 0.21 13.31
C LYS A 97 -9.59 -1.22 12.75
N LYS A 98 -10.68 -1.97 12.96
CA LYS A 98 -10.83 -3.32 12.40
C LYS A 98 -10.71 -3.32 10.87
N ARG A 99 -11.44 -2.42 10.20
CA ARG A 99 -11.41 -2.30 8.73
C ARG A 99 -10.02 -1.90 8.23
N TYR A 100 -9.37 -0.96 8.91
CA TYR A 100 -8.00 -0.57 8.57
C TYR A 100 -7.04 -1.77 8.65
N MET A 101 -7.11 -2.54 9.74
CA MET A 101 -6.23 -3.71 9.92
C MET A 101 -6.52 -4.85 8.94
N GLU A 102 -7.78 -5.02 8.51
CA GLU A 102 -8.12 -5.97 7.44
C GLU A 102 -7.43 -5.62 6.12
N LEU A 103 -7.47 -4.34 5.72
CA LEU A 103 -6.77 -3.86 4.53
C LEU A 103 -5.26 -4.03 4.67
N TYR A 104 -4.69 -3.60 5.80
CA TYR A 104 -3.26 -3.71 6.11
C TYR A 104 -2.77 -5.15 6.01
N ASN A 105 -3.47 -6.09 6.65
CA ASN A 105 -3.11 -7.50 6.61
C ASN A 105 -3.26 -8.10 5.20
N SER A 106 -4.30 -7.69 4.46
CA SER A 106 -4.52 -8.15 3.08
C SER A 106 -3.37 -7.73 2.16
N VAL A 107 -2.88 -6.50 2.29
CA VAL A 107 -1.74 -6.00 1.51
C VAL A 107 -0.48 -6.76 1.88
N HIS A 108 -0.17 -6.88 3.18
CA HIS A 108 1.02 -7.61 3.64
C HIS A 108 1.04 -9.06 3.16
N TYR A 109 -0.10 -9.74 3.17
CA TYR A 109 -0.22 -11.12 2.69
C TYR A 109 0.25 -11.28 1.23
N VAL A 110 -0.24 -10.42 0.32
CA VAL A 110 0.14 -10.50 -1.10
C VAL A 110 1.62 -10.13 -1.30
N LEU A 111 2.12 -9.13 -0.58
CA LEU A 111 3.54 -8.78 -0.61
C LEU A 111 4.44 -9.92 -0.13
N ASP A 112 4.04 -10.64 0.91
CA ASP A 112 4.78 -11.81 1.41
C ASP A 112 4.74 -12.97 0.41
N GLN A 113 3.61 -13.21 -0.26
CA GLN A 113 3.53 -14.20 -1.34
C GLN A 113 4.44 -13.86 -2.53
N LEU A 114 4.60 -12.57 -2.87
CA LEU A 114 5.55 -12.15 -3.89
C LEU A 114 7.00 -12.35 -3.44
N LEU A 115 7.31 -12.05 -2.17
CA LEU A 115 8.64 -12.25 -1.60
C LEU A 115 9.06 -13.72 -1.57
N ASP A 116 8.12 -14.63 -1.31
CA ASP A 116 8.38 -16.06 -1.31
C ASP A 116 8.85 -16.58 -2.68
N ASN A 117 8.56 -15.87 -3.78
CA ASN A 117 9.04 -16.26 -5.11
C ASN A 117 10.51 -15.85 -5.38
N PHE A 118 11.14 -15.09 -4.47
CA PHE A 118 12.56 -14.71 -4.55
C PHE A 118 13.46 -15.58 -3.67
N ARG A 119 12.89 -16.55 -2.96
CA ARG A 119 13.61 -17.55 -2.17
C ARG A 119 13.89 -18.80 -2.98
#